data_AF-A0A8H6HAP8-F1
#
_entry.id   AF-A0A8H6HAP8-F1
#
_cell.length_a   1.000
_cell.length_b   1.000
_cell.length_c   1.000
_cell.angle_alpha   90.00
_cell.angle_beta   90.00
_cell.angle_gamma   90.00
#
_symmetry.space_group_name_H-M   'P 1'
#
loop_
_entity.id
_entity.type
_entity.pdbx_description
1 polymer ?
#
loop_
_entity_poly.entity_id
_entity_poly.type
_entity_poly.pdbx_seq_one_letter_code
_entity_poly.pdbx_strand_id
1 'polypeptide(L)'
;MSISEKVSLEDQARDHLRSARKWDELLAKIRATPGLERFLEPSAWYTLIPHLPQPARVIIINVDIRRCDAIVLSAGEANPIHIPLPDFSLAKCNQYRQDLVAQLHAYDYRDRGRTVAIYLERGGQFRGFRRLNGAKKKETVVHGILRGLWQDLVKPILQALGIQKIPSSSTAAPRIWWGSTGPLSFLPVHAAGIYTSESTECVLDYAVSSYTPTIAALIDRVRNPRPIQIDVSGLFITCQPSAIGGSHIRWYTFSLGPSQLGQLGSTWINLAPPNRAKLT
;
A
#
# COMPACT_ATOMS: atom_id res chain seq x y z
N MET A 1 31.39 -12.00 -32.99
CA MET A 1 30.70 -13.21 -32.49
C MET A 1 31.21 -14.40 -33.26
N SER A 2 31.93 -15.30 -32.58
CA SER A 2 32.59 -16.48 -33.16
C SER A 2 31.55 -17.55 -33.54
N ILE A 3 31.90 -18.44 -34.47
CA ILE A 3 31.06 -19.59 -34.86
C ILE A 3 30.73 -20.46 -33.64
N SER A 4 31.68 -20.61 -32.71
CA SER A 4 31.47 -21.35 -31.45
C SER A 4 30.47 -20.67 -30.52
N GLU A 5 30.42 -19.35 -30.50
CA GLU A 5 29.43 -18.59 -29.70
C GLU A 5 28.03 -18.72 -30.29
N LYS A 6 27.90 -18.73 -31.63
CA LYS A 6 26.63 -18.95 -32.32
C LYS A 6 26.08 -20.36 -32.08
N VAL A 7 26.93 -21.39 -32.22
CA VAL A 7 26.55 -22.79 -31.96
C VAL A 7 26.11 -22.98 -30.50
N SER A 8 26.83 -22.37 -29.55
CA SER A 8 26.44 -22.43 -28.12
C SER A 8 25.09 -21.75 -27.83
N LEU A 9 24.79 -20.62 -28.48
CA LEU A 9 23.49 -19.94 -28.34
C LEU A 9 22.34 -20.76 -28.97
N GLU A 10 22.59 -21.40 -30.11
CA GLU A 10 21.61 -22.27 -30.77
C GLU A 10 21.29 -23.52 -29.93
N ASP A 11 22.30 -24.12 -29.31
CA ASP A 11 22.12 -25.26 -28.41
C ASP A 11 21.36 -24.87 -27.14
N GLN A 12 21.68 -23.72 -26.53
CA GLN A 12 20.92 -23.17 -25.41
C GLN A 12 19.45 -22.91 -25.78
N ALA A 13 19.19 -22.36 -26.98
CA ALA A 13 17.83 -22.14 -27.47
C ALA A 13 17.07 -23.46 -27.67
N ARG A 14 17.71 -24.50 -28.21
CA ARG A 14 17.11 -25.83 -28.36
C ARG A 14 16.78 -26.47 -27.02
N ASP A 15 17.68 -26.39 -26.04
CA ASP A 15 17.45 -26.95 -24.72
C ASP A 15 16.35 -26.21 -23.96
N HIS A 16 16.24 -24.89 -24.13
CA HIS A 16 15.10 -24.11 -23.64
C HIS A 16 13.79 -24.57 -24.25
N LEU A 17 13.72 -24.74 -25.58
CA LEU A 17 12.51 -25.21 -26.27
C LEU A 17 12.12 -26.63 -25.84
N ARG A 18 13.10 -27.53 -25.70
CA ARG A 18 12.88 -28.90 -25.21
C ARG A 18 12.32 -28.90 -23.78
N SER A 19 12.86 -28.05 -22.92
CA SER A 19 12.41 -27.93 -21.53
C SER A 19 11.01 -27.34 -21.44
N ALA A 20 10.69 -26.32 -22.25
CA ALA A 20 9.35 -25.75 -22.34
C ALA A 20 8.32 -26.78 -22.80
N ARG A 21 8.63 -27.59 -23.83
CA ARG A 21 7.74 -28.67 -24.29
C ARG A 21 7.51 -29.72 -23.21
N LYS A 22 8.57 -30.18 -22.54
CA LYS A 22 8.45 -31.14 -21.42
C LYS A 22 7.59 -30.58 -20.29
N TRP A 23 7.72 -29.29 -20.00
CA TRP A 23 6.89 -28.59 -19.03
C TRP A 23 5.41 -28.59 -19.45
N ASP A 24 5.12 -28.23 -20.69
CA ASP A 24 3.75 -28.21 -21.22
C ASP A 24 3.13 -29.62 -21.25
N GLU A 25 3.89 -30.65 -21.65
CA GLU A 25 3.46 -32.05 -21.61
C GLU A 25 3.15 -32.52 -20.18
N LEU A 26 3.99 -32.14 -19.21
CA LEU A 26 3.78 -32.49 -17.81
C LEU A 26 2.55 -31.78 -17.24
N LEU A 27 2.37 -30.49 -17.53
CA LEU A 27 1.18 -29.75 -17.15
C LEU A 27 -0.09 -30.38 -17.74
N ALA A 28 -0.07 -30.76 -19.02
CA ALA A 28 -1.21 -31.43 -19.66
C ALA A 28 -1.55 -32.76 -18.98
N LYS A 29 -0.54 -33.57 -18.63
CA LYS A 29 -0.75 -34.83 -17.89
C LYS A 29 -1.35 -34.59 -16.50
N ILE A 30 -0.84 -33.61 -15.76
CA ILE A 30 -1.37 -33.28 -14.43
C ILE A 30 -2.83 -32.79 -14.56
N ARG A 31 -3.11 -31.91 -15.51
CA ARG A 31 -4.46 -31.37 -15.76
C ARG A 31 -5.46 -32.39 -16.30
N ALA A 32 -5.01 -33.52 -16.84
CA ALA A 32 -5.87 -34.65 -17.19
C ALA A 32 -6.32 -35.49 -15.98
N THR A 33 -5.75 -35.24 -14.79
CA THR A 33 -6.12 -35.95 -13.56
C THR A 33 -7.36 -35.30 -12.93
N PRO A 34 -8.41 -36.08 -12.56
CA PRO A 34 -9.60 -35.53 -11.92
C PRO A 34 -9.28 -34.72 -10.66
N GLY A 35 -9.81 -33.50 -10.56
CA GLY A 35 -9.57 -32.55 -9.48
C GLY A 35 -8.32 -31.67 -9.65
N LEU A 36 -7.51 -31.89 -10.70
CA LEU A 36 -6.32 -31.11 -11.03
C LEU A 36 -6.42 -30.39 -12.38
N GLU A 37 -7.61 -30.26 -12.95
CA GLU A 37 -7.87 -29.71 -14.28
C GLU A 37 -7.30 -28.30 -14.46
N ARG A 38 -7.19 -27.56 -13.35
CA ARG A 38 -6.70 -26.19 -13.29
C ARG A 38 -5.37 -26.07 -12.55
N PHE A 39 -4.61 -27.16 -12.45
CA PHE A 39 -3.32 -27.17 -11.76
C PHE A 39 -2.37 -26.10 -12.31
N LEU A 40 -1.84 -25.27 -11.41
CA LEU A 40 -1.02 -24.08 -11.69
C LEU A 40 -1.69 -23.02 -12.61
N GLU A 41 -3.00 -23.10 -12.82
CA GLU A 41 -3.74 -22.01 -13.42
C GLU A 41 -4.16 -20.99 -12.35
N PRO A 42 -4.24 -19.70 -12.71
CA PRO A 42 -4.84 -18.71 -11.82
C PRO A 42 -6.28 -19.12 -11.47
N SER A 43 -6.65 -18.93 -10.20
CA SER A 43 -8.06 -19.04 -9.77
C SER A 43 -8.91 -18.10 -10.62
N ALA A 44 -10.01 -18.60 -11.16
CA ALA A 44 -10.88 -17.74 -11.93
C ALA A 44 -11.60 -16.75 -11.01
N TRP A 45 -11.82 -15.53 -11.49
CA TRP A 45 -12.49 -14.49 -10.73
C TRP A 45 -13.89 -14.94 -10.23
N TYR A 46 -14.62 -15.78 -10.99
CA TYR A 46 -15.96 -16.25 -10.60
C TYR A 46 -15.92 -17.20 -9.38
N THR A 47 -14.78 -17.84 -9.11
CA THR A 47 -14.60 -18.63 -7.89
C THR A 47 -14.19 -17.77 -6.70
N LEU A 48 -13.80 -16.51 -6.93
CA LEU A 48 -13.32 -15.58 -5.89
C LEU A 48 -14.43 -14.65 -5.40
N ILE A 49 -15.21 -14.07 -6.33
CA ILE A 49 -16.26 -13.07 -6.03
C ILE A 49 -17.24 -13.54 -4.94
N PRO A 50 -17.75 -14.79 -4.94
CA PRO A 50 -18.70 -15.25 -3.92
C PRO A 50 -18.16 -15.21 -2.48
N HIS A 51 -16.84 -15.14 -2.30
CA HIS A 51 -16.19 -15.17 -0.99
C HIS A 51 -15.58 -13.83 -0.58
N LEU A 52 -15.86 -12.76 -1.33
CA LEU A 52 -15.45 -11.42 -0.94
C LEU A 52 -16.24 -10.93 0.27
N PRO A 53 -15.66 -10.05 1.11
CA PRO A 53 -16.41 -9.43 2.20
C PRO A 53 -17.61 -8.65 1.65
N GLN A 54 -18.72 -8.64 2.38
CA GLN A 54 -19.93 -7.91 1.98
C GLN A 54 -20.25 -6.78 2.99
N PRO A 55 -20.58 -5.56 2.54
CA PRO A 55 -20.41 -5.01 1.18
C PRO A 55 -18.98 -4.46 1.01
N ALA A 56 -18.13 -5.13 0.24
CA ALA A 56 -16.78 -4.65 -0.04
C ALA A 56 -16.49 -4.59 -1.54
N ARG A 57 -15.81 -3.52 -1.94
CA ARG A 57 -15.20 -3.38 -3.27
C ARG A 57 -13.70 -3.58 -3.13
N VAL A 58 -13.17 -4.59 -3.82
CA VAL A 58 -11.72 -4.85 -3.88
C VAL A 58 -11.20 -4.26 -5.18
N ILE A 59 -10.29 -3.31 -5.07
CA ILE A 59 -9.74 -2.55 -6.20
C ILE A 59 -8.26 -2.90 -6.31
N ILE A 60 -7.92 -3.68 -7.31
CA ILE A 60 -6.53 -4.04 -7.62
C ILE A 60 -6.01 -3.05 -8.64
N ILE A 61 -4.86 -2.45 -8.36
CA ILE A 61 -4.25 -1.47 -9.24
C ILE A 61 -2.98 -2.08 -9.83
N ASN A 62 -3.00 -2.23 -11.15
CA ASN A 62 -1.83 -2.58 -11.94
C ASN A 62 -1.08 -1.30 -12.31
N VAL A 63 0.23 -1.29 -12.07
CA VAL A 63 1.13 -0.20 -12.45
C VAL A 63 2.25 -0.78 -13.32
N ASP A 64 2.09 -0.65 -14.64
CA ASP A 64 3.04 -1.18 -15.63
C ASP A 64 3.57 -0.06 -16.53
N ILE A 65 4.68 -0.34 -17.23
CA ILE A 65 5.28 0.61 -18.18
C ILE A 65 4.37 0.90 -19.38
N ARG A 66 3.53 -0.06 -19.80
CA ARG A 66 2.65 0.10 -20.97
C ARG A 66 1.36 0.82 -20.64
N ARG A 67 0.73 0.45 -19.52
CA ARG A 67 -0.51 1.07 -19.03
C ARG A 67 -0.72 0.80 -17.55
N CYS A 68 -1.50 1.67 -16.93
CA CYS A 68 -2.01 1.47 -15.57
C CYS A 68 -3.51 1.22 -15.65
N ASP A 69 -4.00 0.30 -14.83
CA ASP A 69 -5.40 -0.11 -14.82
C ASP A 69 -5.85 -0.40 -13.38
N ALA A 70 -7.14 -0.20 -13.12
CA ALA A 70 -7.80 -0.76 -11.95
C ALA A 70 -8.74 -1.91 -12.37
N ILE A 71 -8.69 -3.00 -11.61
CA ILE A 71 -9.59 -4.14 -11.72
C ILE A 71 -10.40 -4.21 -10.43
N VAL A 72 -11.71 -4.09 -10.55
CA VAL A 72 -12.62 -4.04 -9.40
C VAL A 72 -13.40 -5.33 -9.30
N LEU A 73 -13.33 -5.95 -8.14
CA LEU A 73 -14.17 -7.07 -7.75
C LEU A 73 -15.14 -6.59 -6.68
N SER A 74 -16.43 -6.71 -6.98
CA SER A 74 -17.51 -6.33 -6.08
C SER A 74 -18.31 -7.57 -5.71
N ALA A 75 -18.60 -7.74 -4.42
CA ALA A 75 -19.52 -8.79 -4.00
C ALA A 75 -20.91 -8.57 -4.63
N GLY A 76 -21.49 -9.62 -5.22
CA GLY A 76 -22.79 -9.57 -5.88
C GLY A 76 -22.75 -9.22 -7.38
N GLU A 77 -21.59 -8.79 -7.91
CA GLU A 77 -21.44 -8.54 -9.35
C GLU A 77 -21.00 -9.79 -10.10
N ALA A 78 -21.54 -10.00 -11.29
CA ALA A 78 -21.26 -11.19 -12.08
C ALA A 78 -19.92 -11.15 -12.80
N ASN A 79 -19.27 -9.99 -12.96
CA ASN A 79 -17.99 -9.87 -13.67
C ASN A 79 -17.09 -8.80 -13.01
N PRO A 80 -15.76 -8.92 -13.11
CA PRO A 80 -14.83 -7.86 -12.76
C PRO A 80 -15.05 -6.62 -13.63
N ILE A 81 -14.93 -5.44 -13.03
CA ILE A 81 -14.97 -4.17 -13.76
C ILE A 81 -13.53 -3.74 -14.04
N HIS A 82 -13.21 -3.50 -15.32
CA HIS A 82 -11.93 -2.94 -15.73
C HIS A 82 -12.07 -1.43 -15.92
N ILE A 83 -11.17 -0.66 -15.30
CA ILE A 83 -11.12 0.79 -15.39
C ILE A 83 -9.71 1.19 -15.87
N PRO A 84 -9.55 1.70 -17.10
CA PRO A 84 -8.26 2.19 -17.56
C PRO A 84 -7.88 3.49 -16.83
N LEU A 85 -6.59 3.66 -16.52
CA LEU A 85 -6.04 4.84 -15.84
C LEU A 85 -5.01 5.54 -16.75
N PRO A 86 -5.43 6.16 -17.87
CA PRO A 86 -4.51 6.68 -18.90
C PRO A 86 -3.61 7.80 -18.39
N ASP A 87 -4.09 8.58 -17.42
CA ASP A 87 -3.34 9.70 -16.85
C ASP A 87 -2.34 9.26 -15.76
N PHE A 88 -2.40 8.00 -15.31
CA PHE A 88 -1.46 7.44 -14.35
C PHE A 88 -0.41 6.57 -15.04
N SER A 89 0.85 6.66 -14.59
CA SER A 89 1.96 5.89 -15.18
C SER A 89 2.92 5.39 -14.12
N LEU A 90 3.66 4.32 -14.45
CA LEU A 90 4.75 3.81 -13.63
C LEU A 90 5.81 4.90 -13.33
N ALA A 91 6.09 5.77 -14.29
CA ALA A 91 7.01 6.90 -14.11
C ALA A 91 6.51 7.88 -13.05
N LYS A 92 5.24 8.33 -13.13
CA LYS A 92 4.62 9.17 -12.10
C LYS A 92 4.63 8.49 -10.73
N CYS A 93 4.28 7.21 -10.67
CA CYS A 93 4.27 6.45 -9.41
C CYS A 93 5.65 6.38 -8.76
N ASN A 94 6.69 6.10 -9.55
CA ASN A 94 8.07 6.08 -9.05
C ASN A 94 8.54 7.46 -8.60
N GLN A 95 8.20 8.51 -9.34
CA GLN A 95 8.49 9.88 -8.96
C GLN A 95 7.84 10.24 -7.62
N TYR A 96 6.55 9.99 -7.46
CA TYR A 96 5.84 10.23 -6.20
C TYR A 96 6.47 9.47 -5.03
N ARG A 97 6.88 8.22 -5.24
CA ARG A 97 7.55 7.42 -4.21
C ARG A 97 8.90 8.03 -3.83
N GLN A 98 9.70 8.42 -4.80
CA GLN A 98 11.01 9.05 -4.58
C GLN A 98 10.86 10.38 -3.84
N ASP A 99 9.92 11.22 -4.27
CA ASP A 99 9.65 12.51 -3.63
C ASP A 99 9.15 12.34 -2.20
N LEU A 100 8.26 11.39 -1.95
CA LEU A 100 7.77 11.10 -0.60
C LEU A 100 8.90 10.63 0.32
N VAL A 101 9.74 9.68 -0.15
CA VAL A 101 10.89 9.19 0.60
C VAL A 101 11.88 10.31 0.89
N ALA A 102 12.17 11.17 -0.10
CA ALA A 102 13.05 12.31 0.09
C ALA A 102 12.50 13.31 1.12
N GLN A 103 11.19 13.58 1.12
CA GLN A 103 10.57 14.41 2.16
C GLN A 103 10.68 13.75 3.54
N LEU A 104 10.38 12.45 3.65
CA LEU A 104 10.47 11.74 4.94
C LEU A 104 11.90 11.79 5.50
N HIS A 105 12.93 11.56 4.68
CA HIS A 105 14.32 11.70 5.12
C HIS A 105 14.66 13.13 5.53
N ALA A 106 14.17 14.14 4.80
CA ALA A 106 14.37 15.52 5.17
C ALA A 106 13.66 15.90 6.48
N TYR A 107 12.51 15.30 6.79
CA TYR A 107 11.80 15.48 8.06
C TYR A 107 12.47 14.72 9.21
N ASP A 108 12.95 13.50 8.97
CA ASP A 108 13.70 12.70 9.95
C ASP A 108 15.02 13.40 10.36
N TYR A 109 15.66 14.12 9.41
CA TYR A 109 16.80 14.99 9.71
C TYR A 109 16.42 16.30 10.43
N ARG A 110 15.12 16.68 10.45
CA ARG A 110 14.59 17.95 10.95
C ARG A 110 13.80 17.86 12.26
N ASP A 111 13.82 16.73 12.95
CA ASP A 111 13.49 16.69 14.39
C ASP A 111 14.54 17.45 15.27
N ARG A 112 15.43 18.23 14.64
CA ARG A 112 15.98 19.47 15.21
C ARG A 112 15.06 20.65 14.86
N GLY A 113 13.87 20.66 15.44
CA GLY A 113 12.90 21.76 15.51
C GLY A 113 13.04 22.90 14.49
N ARG A 114 12.35 22.80 13.34
CA ARG A 114 11.67 23.89 12.63
C ARG A 114 11.12 23.38 11.29
N THR A 115 9.82 23.60 11.07
CA THR A 115 9.15 23.39 9.79
C THR A 115 9.88 24.13 8.67
N VAL A 116 10.40 23.40 7.68
CA VAL A 116 10.98 23.96 6.46
C VAL A 116 10.46 23.15 5.28
N ALA A 117 9.68 23.76 4.39
CA ALA A 117 9.27 23.13 3.15
C ALA A 117 10.47 23.03 2.19
N ILE A 118 10.71 21.85 1.60
CA ILE A 118 11.67 21.69 0.50
C ILE A 118 10.89 21.82 -0.81
N TYR A 119 11.28 22.76 -1.64
CA TYR A 119 10.73 22.97 -2.98
C TYR A 119 11.59 22.20 -4.00
N LEU A 120 10.94 21.39 -4.85
CA LEU A 120 11.54 20.87 -6.08
C LEU A 120 10.93 21.66 -7.24
N GLU A 121 11.70 22.55 -7.85
CA GLU A 121 11.36 23.10 -9.17
C GLU A 121 11.95 22.17 -10.24
N ARG A 122 11.16 21.89 -11.29
CA ARG A 122 11.57 21.15 -12.48
C ARG A 122 12.84 21.78 -13.06
N GLY A 123 13.99 21.14 -12.84
CA GLY A 123 15.27 21.60 -13.36
C GLY A 123 16.44 21.43 -12.39
N GLY A 124 16.64 20.23 -11.85
CA GLY A 124 17.96 19.66 -11.52
C GLY A 124 18.98 20.43 -10.67
N GLN A 125 18.67 21.55 -10.01
CA GLN A 125 19.64 22.29 -9.19
C GLN A 125 19.06 22.69 -7.83
N PHE A 126 19.61 22.09 -6.78
CA PHE A 126 19.42 22.52 -5.39
C PHE A 126 19.95 23.95 -5.23
N ARG A 127 19.06 24.94 -5.07
CA ARG A 127 19.43 26.30 -4.64
C ARG A 127 18.97 26.53 -3.20
N GLY A 128 19.88 27.05 -2.38
CA GLY A 128 19.83 27.04 -0.92
C GLY A 128 18.64 27.76 -0.26
N PHE A 129 18.61 27.60 1.07
CA PHE A 129 17.58 28.04 2.00
C PHE A 129 17.33 29.56 1.95
N ARG A 130 16.08 29.99 1.68
CA ARG A 130 15.65 31.38 1.87
C ARG A 130 14.43 31.43 2.79
N ARG A 131 14.55 32.14 3.93
CA ARG A 131 13.39 32.56 4.72
C ARG A 131 12.60 33.58 3.90
N LEU A 132 11.38 33.23 3.51
CA LEU A 132 10.43 34.19 2.95
C LEU A 132 9.35 34.45 4.00
N ASN A 133 9.50 35.54 4.74
CA ASN A 133 8.37 36.17 5.42
C ASN A 133 7.41 36.68 4.32
N GLY A 134 6.19 36.16 4.27
CA GLY A 134 5.12 36.68 3.41
C GLY A 134 4.75 35.87 2.16
N ALA A 135 5.07 34.58 2.05
CA ALA A 135 4.68 33.78 0.88
C ALA A 135 3.24 33.24 1.01
N LYS A 136 2.39 33.51 0.00
CA LYS A 136 1.19 32.70 -0.30
C LYS A 136 1.55 31.22 -0.10
N LYS A 137 0.78 30.46 0.69
CA LYS A 137 1.04 29.03 0.98
C LYS A 137 1.16 28.25 -0.34
N LYS A 138 2.37 28.13 -0.87
CA LYS A 138 2.68 27.27 -2.01
C LYS A 138 2.47 25.82 -1.57
N GLU A 139 1.85 25.04 -2.45
CA GLU A 139 1.54 23.62 -2.23
C GLU A 139 2.78 22.84 -1.78
N THR A 140 2.63 21.99 -0.76
CA THR A 140 3.72 21.13 -0.29
C THR A 140 3.93 19.97 -1.27
N VAL A 141 5.12 19.38 -1.31
CA VAL A 141 5.41 18.20 -2.15
C VAL A 141 4.43 17.06 -1.84
N VAL A 142 4.11 16.85 -0.56
CA VAL A 142 3.11 15.84 -0.15
C VAL A 142 1.73 16.17 -0.72
N HIS A 143 1.25 17.41 -0.63
CA HIS A 143 -0.04 17.79 -1.23
C HIS A 143 -0.04 17.61 -2.76
N GLY A 144 1.08 17.90 -3.43
CA GLY A 144 1.23 17.64 -4.87
C GLY A 144 1.11 16.14 -5.22
N ILE A 145 1.73 15.27 -4.41
CA ILE A 145 1.61 13.80 -4.56
C ILE A 145 0.16 13.35 -4.34
N LEU A 146 -0.48 13.81 -3.25
CA LEU A 146 -1.87 13.44 -2.93
C LEU A 146 -2.85 13.93 -4.00
N ARG A 147 -2.63 15.13 -4.54
CA ARG A 147 -3.40 15.68 -5.65
C ARG A 147 -3.23 14.83 -6.91
N GLY A 148 -2.00 14.46 -7.25
CA GLY A 148 -1.71 13.60 -8.40
C GLY A 148 -2.37 12.23 -8.28
N LEU A 149 -2.25 11.57 -7.11
CA LEU A 149 -2.95 10.31 -6.83
C LEU A 149 -4.47 10.47 -6.90
N TRP A 150 -5.01 11.60 -6.48
CA TRP A 150 -6.43 11.87 -6.54
C TRP A 150 -6.92 12.00 -7.98
N GLN A 151 -6.30 12.89 -8.75
CA GLN A 151 -6.73 13.22 -10.10
C GLN A 151 -6.52 12.07 -11.09
N ASP A 152 -5.35 11.42 -11.04
CA ASP A 152 -4.94 10.46 -12.06
C ASP A 152 -5.38 9.02 -11.72
N LEU A 153 -5.67 8.72 -10.44
CA LEU A 153 -5.90 7.35 -9.97
C LEU A 153 -7.21 7.20 -9.19
N VAL A 154 -7.41 7.91 -8.08
CA VAL A 154 -8.55 7.61 -7.20
C VAL A 154 -9.87 8.16 -7.75
N LYS A 155 -9.92 9.44 -8.15
CA LYS A 155 -11.15 10.08 -8.62
C LYS A 155 -11.75 9.36 -9.84
N PRO A 156 -10.97 8.96 -10.87
CA PRO A 156 -11.50 8.19 -12.00
C PRO A 156 -12.13 6.86 -11.57
N ILE A 157 -11.51 6.17 -10.61
CA ILE A 157 -12.04 4.91 -10.07
C ILE A 157 -13.37 5.13 -9.35
N LEU A 158 -13.43 6.14 -8.46
CA LEU A 158 -14.66 6.45 -7.72
C LEU A 158 -15.80 6.84 -8.67
N GLN A 159 -15.50 7.64 -9.71
CA GLN A 159 -16.47 8.06 -10.72
C GLN A 159 -17.00 6.88 -11.54
N ALA A 160 -16.12 6.00 -12.02
CA ALA A 160 -16.50 4.82 -12.79
C ALA A 160 -17.37 3.85 -11.97
N LEU A 161 -17.15 3.79 -10.66
CA LEU A 161 -17.94 2.96 -9.74
C LEU A 161 -19.21 3.65 -9.21
N GLY A 162 -19.47 4.91 -9.61
CA GLY A 162 -20.61 5.69 -9.12
C GLY A 162 -20.59 5.96 -7.61
N ILE A 163 -19.40 5.94 -6.98
CA ILE A 163 -19.27 6.19 -5.54
C ILE A 163 -19.39 7.69 -5.28
N GLN A 164 -20.41 8.06 -4.51
CA GLN A 164 -20.69 9.44 -4.15
C GLN A 164 -20.10 9.80 -2.79
N LYS A 165 -19.99 11.11 -2.51
CA LYS A 165 -19.57 11.58 -1.19
C LYS A 165 -20.57 11.10 -0.14
N ILE A 166 -20.05 10.68 0.99
CA ILE A 166 -20.85 10.28 2.15
C ILE A 166 -21.53 11.54 2.69
N PRO A 167 -22.87 11.56 2.81
CA PRO A 167 -23.57 12.66 3.44
C PRO A 167 -23.13 12.82 4.90
N SER A 168 -23.03 14.05 5.40
CA SER A 168 -22.61 14.33 6.78
C SER A 168 -23.53 13.69 7.84
N SER A 169 -24.75 13.28 7.47
CA SER A 169 -25.71 12.59 8.32
C SER A 169 -25.60 11.06 8.31
N SER A 170 -24.78 10.48 7.43
CA SER A 170 -24.64 9.01 7.30
C SER A 170 -23.60 8.46 8.27
N THR A 171 -23.95 7.39 8.96
CA THR A 171 -23.03 6.62 9.82
C THR A 171 -22.43 5.40 9.11
N ALA A 172 -22.91 5.09 7.89
CA ALA A 172 -22.50 3.93 7.11
C ALA A 172 -21.69 4.37 5.89
N ALA A 173 -20.36 4.30 6.01
CA ALA A 173 -19.44 4.55 4.91
C ALA A 173 -19.13 3.24 4.16
N PRO A 174 -19.16 3.21 2.81
CA PRO A 174 -18.73 2.05 2.07
C PRO A 174 -17.23 1.79 2.31
N ARG A 175 -16.82 0.51 2.32
CA ARG A 175 -15.42 0.13 2.47
C ARG A 175 -14.81 -0.23 1.13
N ILE A 176 -13.63 0.33 0.86
CA ILE A 176 -12.79 -0.02 -0.28
C ILE A 176 -11.55 -0.75 0.22
N TRP A 177 -11.23 -1.88 -0.42
CA TRP A 177 -9.97 -2.60 -0.21
C TRP A 177 -9.04 -2.35 -1.38
N TRP A 178 -7.96 -1.63 -1.12
CA TRP A 178 -6.91 -1.33 -2.08
C TRP A 178 -5.92 -2.50 -2.15
N GLY A 179 -5.84 -3.15 -3.31
CA GLY A 179 -4.76 -4.04 -3.69
C GLY A 179 -3.70 -3.26 -4.48
N SER A 180 -2.81 -2.58 -3.77
CA SER A 180 -1.70 -1.84 -4.39
C SER A 180 -0.52 -2.78 -4.68
N THR A 181 0.08 -2.62 -5.86
CA THR A 181 1.24 -3.43 -6.29
C THR A 181 2.46 -2.55 -6.57
N GLY A 182 3.65 -3.11 -6.40
CA GLY A 182 4.92 -2.46 -6.74
C GLY A 182 5.13 -1.12 -6.01
N PRO A 183 5.58 -0.06 -6.72
CA PRO A 183 5.91 1.22 -6.08
C PRO A 183 4.69 1.93 -5.46
N LEU A 184 3.47 1.60 -5.90
CA LEU A 184 2.24 2.19 -5.37
C LEU A 184 1.96 1.76 -3.91
N SER A 185 2.47 0.60 -3.48
CA SER A 185 2.30 0.11 -2.10
C SER A 185 2.96 1.02 -1.05
N PHE A 186 3.85 1.91 -1.47
CA PHE A 186 4.51 2.90 -0.61
C PHE A 186 3.83 4.27 -0.62
N LEU A 187 2.74 4.44 -1.36
CA LEU A 187 2.04 5.71 -1.50
C LEU A 187 0.74 5.73 -0.69
N PRO A 188 0.39 6.89 -0.09
CA PRO A 188 -0.79 7.03 0.77
C PRO A 188 -2.08 7.17 -0.05
N VAL A 189 -2.45 6.14 -0.80
CA VAL A 189 -3.66 6.13 -1.66
C VAL A 189 -4.93 6.49 -0.88
N HIS A 190 -5.06 6.02 0.37
CA HIS A 190 -6.17 6.33 1.27
C HIS A 190 -6.31 7.82 1.63
N ALA A 191 -5.24 8.61 1.46
CA ALA A 191 -5.21 10.04 1.72
C ALA A 191 -5.15 10.86 0.42
N ALA A 192 -5.29 10.22 -0.75
CA ALA A 192 -5.34 10.94 -2.00
C ALA A 192 -6.49 11.96 -1.95
N GLY A 193 -6.17 13.21 -2.27
CA GLY A 193 -7.13 14.30 -2.22
C GLY A 193 -6.54 15.64 -2.64
N ILE A 194 -7.42 16.61 -2.80
CA ILE A 194 -7.10 18.01 -3.02
C ILE A 194 -7.22 18.74 -1.68
N TYR A 195 -6.10 19.25 -1.18
CA TYR A 195 -6.01 19.95 0.10
C TYR A 195 -5.67 21.41 -0.14
N THR A 196 -6.70 22.27 -0.16
CA THR A 196 -6.55 23.72 -0.29
C THR A 196 -6.95 24.42 1.01
N SER A 197 -6.68 25.73 1.10
CA SER A 197 -7.11 26.53 2.25
C SER A 197 -8.63 26.69 2.34
N GLU A 198 -9.34 26.55 1.23
CA GLU A 198 -10.77 26.83 1.11
C GLU A 198 -11.61 25.55 1.12
N SER A 199 -11.09 24.47 0.54
CA SER A 199 -11.78 23.19 0.46
C SER A 199 -10.83 22.01 0.55
N THR A 200 -11.35 20.91 1.10
CA THR A 200 -10.71 19.61 1.08
C THR A 200 -11.65 18.61 0.43
N GLU A 201 -11.13 17.81 -0.49
CA GLU A 201 -11.83 16.67 -1.06
C GLU A 201 -10.86 15.51 -1.18
N CYS A 202 -11.12 14.41 -0.48
CA CYS A 202 -10.24 13.25 -0.43
C CYS A 202 -11.02 11.94 -0.35
N VAL A 203 -10.31 10.81 -0.43
CA VAL A 203 -10.92 9.47 -0.39
C VAL A 203 -11.83 9.26 0.82
N LEU A 204 -11.47 9.84 1.97
CA LEU A 204 -12.20 9.69 3.23
C LEU A 204 -13.62 10.28 3.15
N ASP A 205 -13.86 11.24 2.26
CA ASP A 205 -15.20 11.80 2.02
C ASP A 205 -16.11 10.80 1.27
N TYR A 206 -15.56 9.71 0.74
CA TYR A 206 -16.25 8.74 -0.11
C TYR A 206 -16.30 7.34 0.48
N ALA A 207 -15.23 6.90 1.15
CA ALA A 207 -15.12 5.53 1.63
C ALA A 207 -14.10 5.37 2.76
N VAL A 208 -14.33 4.34 3.59
CA VAL A 208 -13.31 3.82 4.49
C VAL A 208 -12.32 3.00 3.67
N SER A 209 -11.06 3.40 3.69
CA SER A 209 -9.98 2.69 3.01
C SER A 209 -9.42 1.56 3.86
N SER A 210 -9.17 0.41 3.24
CA SER A 210 -8.45 -0.73 3.80
C SER A 210 -7.50 -1.27 2.74
N TYR A 211 -6.49 -2.02 3.14
CA TYR A 211 -5.51 -2.58 2.22
C TYR A 211 -5.53 -4.10 2.28
N THR A 212 -5.24 -4.75 1.16
CA THR A 212 -5.02 -6.20 1.13
C THR A 212 -3.82 -6.54 0.26
N PRO A 213 -2.90 -7.41 0.73
CA PRO A 213 -1.76 -7.83 -0.08
C PRO A 213 -2.20 -8.73 -1.24
N THR A 214 -3.26 -9.54 -1.05
CA THR A 214 -3.83 -10.41 -2.07
C THR A 214 -5.34 -10.59 -1.87
N ILE A 215 -6.07 -10.99 -2.92
CA ILE A 215 -7.48 -11.38 -2.77
C ILE A 215 -7.60 -12.60 -1.86
N ALA A 216 -6.67 -13.56 -1.98
CA ALA A 216 -6.69 -14.78 -1.17
C ALA A 216 -6.61 -14.51 0.34
N ALA A 217 -5.75 -13.58 0.77
CA ALA A 217 -5.66 -13.18 2.18
C ALA A 217 -6.96 -12.56 2.69
N LEU A 218 -7.64 -11.79 1.84
CA LEU A 218 -8.94 -11.20 2.18
C LEU A 218 -10.04 -12.26 2.26
N ILE A 219 -10.08 -13.21 1.31
CA ILE A 219 -11.04 -14.33 1.30
C ILE A 219 -10.81 -15.24 2.52
N ASP A 220 -9.57 -15.59 2.82
CA ASP A 220 -9.25 -16.43 3.98
C ASP A 220 -9.72 -15.79 5.28
N ARG A 221 -9.50 -14.48 5.44
CA ARG A 221 -10.02 -13.72 6.59
C ARG A 221 -11.56 -13.80 6.71
N VAL A 222 -12.29 -13.78 5.59
CA VAL A 222 -13.76 -13.85 5.59
C VAL A 222 -14.24 -15.28 5.87
N ARG A 223 -13.58 -16.29 5.30
CA ARG A 223 -13.93 -17.71 5.48
C ARG A 223 -13.60 -18.22 6.88
N ASN A 224 -12.51 -17.73 7.47
CA ASN A 224 -12.04 -18.11 8.79
C ASN A 224 -12.13 -16.91 9.76
N PRO A 225 -13.35 -16.47 10.12
CA PRO A 225 -13.51 -15.39 11.08
C PRO A 225 -12.91 -15.85 12.41
N ARG A 226 -11.92 -15.09 12.91
CA ARG A 226 -11.39 -15.25 14.26
C ARG A 226 -12.07 -14.22 15.15
N PRO A 227 -13.22 -14.54 15.77
CA PRO A 227 -13.88 -13.59 16.66
C PRO A 227 -12.95 -13.27 17.81
N ILE A 228 -12.89 -11.99 18.18
CA ILE A 228 -12.13 -11.55 19.34
C ILE A 228 -12.95 -11.97 20.56
N GLN A 229 -12.47 -12.99 21.28
CA GLN A 229 -13.04 -13.43 22.55
C GLN A 229 -12.60 -12.45 23.63
N ILE A 230 -13.49 -11.52 23.99
CA ILE A 230 -13.17 -10.37 24.86
C ILE A 230 -12.69 -10.81 26.25
N ASP A 231 -13.15 -11.97 26.72
CA ASP A 231 -12.79 -12.59 27.99
C ASP A 231 -11.33 -13.09 28.06
N VAL A 232 -10.72 -13.40 26.92
CA VAL A 232 -9.33 -13.90 26.83
C VAL A 232 -8.42 -13.04 25.95
N SER A 233 -8.95 -11.98 25.33
CA SER A 233 -8.19 -11.08 24.45
C SER A 233 -7.59 -9.92 25.24
N GLY A 234 -6.26 -9.84 25.26
CA GLY A 234 -5.52 -8.71 25.82
C GLY A 234 -5.03 -7.74 24.74
N LEU A 235 -4.89 -6.47 25.11
CA LEU A 235 -4.25 -5.46 24.27
C LEU A 235 -2.75 -5.44 24.53
N PHE A 236 -1.95 -5.95 23.58
CA PHE A 236 -0.50 -5.83 23.62
C PHE A 236 -0.05 -4.57 22.89
N ILE A 237 0.40 -3.57 23.64
CA ILE A 237 1.00 -2.34 23.10
C ILE A 237 2.50 -2.40 23.34
N THR A 238 3.29 -2.20 22.28
CA THR A 238 4.73 -1.99 22.37
C THR A 238 5.08 -0.65 21.75
N CYS A 239 6.03 0.05 22.35
CA CYS A 239 6.62 1.26 21.82
C CYS A 239 8.14 1.10 21.89
N GLN A 240 8.83 1.28 20.76
CA GLN A 240 10.29 1.30 20.71
C GLN A 240 10.75 2.72 20.34
N PRO A 241 10.85 3.63 21.33
CA PRO A 241 11.22 5.02 21.08
C PRO A 241 12.67 5.18 20.59
N SER A 242 13.51 4.15 20.73
CA SER A 242 14.90 4.13 20.27
C SER A 242 15.17 2.89 19.40
N ALA A 243 14.51 2.80 18.24
CA ALA A 243 14.74 1.71 17.30
C ALA A 243 16.15 1.80 16.68
N ILE A 244 16.86 0.67 16.60
CA ILE A 244 18.19 0.60 16.00
C ILE A 244 18.09 1.06 14.53
N GLY A 245 18.83 2.12 14.17
CA GLY A 245 18.81 2.73 12.84
C GLY A 245 17.74 3.80 12.64
N GLY A 246 16.87 4.06 13.62
CA GLY A 246 15.87 5.13 13.61
C GLY A 246 16.23 6.30 14.54
N SER A 247 15.63 7.47 14.28
CA SER A 247 15.75 8.62 15.18
C SER A 247 14.93 8.40 16.47
N HIS A 248 15.39 8.96 17.59
CA HIS A 248 14.71 8.82 18.87
C HIS A 248 13.37 9.57 18.85
N ILE A 249 12.26 8.92 19.19
CA ILE A 249 10.94 9.54 19.24
C ILE A 249 10.83 10.44 20.48
N ARG A 250 11.05 11.75 20.29
CA ARG A 250 11.34 12.73 21.36
C ARG A 250 10.15 13.13 22.25
N TRP A 251 8.92 12.96 21.78
CA TRP A 251 7.69 13.38 22.50
C TRP A 251 7.01 12.26 23.30
N TYR A 252 7.71 11.14 23.52
CA TYR A 252 7.22 10.03 24.31
C TYR A 252 7.52 10.26 25.81
N THR A 253 6.76 11.16 26.45
CA THR A 253 6.60 11.13 27.91
C THR A 253 5.35 10.33 28.22
N PHE A 254 5.49 9.27 29.02
CA PHE A 254 4.41 8.38 29.49
C PHE A 254 3.35 9.20 30.25
N SER A 255 2.36 9.74 29.54
CA SER A 255 1.19 10.40 30.13
C SER A 255 0.07 9.38 30.31
N LEU A 256 0.33 8.34 31.09
CA LEU A 256 -0.72 7.54 31.71
C LEU A 256 -0.56 7.74 33.20
N GLY A 257 -1.37 8.64 33.76
CA GLY A 257 -1.41 8.90 35.20
C GLY A 257 -1.86 7.64 35.96
N PRO A 258 -1.41 7.42 37.22
CA PRO A 258 -1.74 6.22 38.01
C PRO A 258 -3.22 5.97 38.27
N SER A 259 -4.10 6.94 37.99
CA SER A 259 -5.53 6.88 38.35
C SER A 259 -6.45 6.20 37.32
N GLN A 260 -5.93 5.74 36.17
CA GLN A 260 -6.76 5.01 35.18
C GLN A 260 -6.37 3.53 34.98
N LEU A 261 -5.44 3.00 35.77
CA LEU A 261 -5.05 1.58 35.76
C LEU A 261 -5.47 0.88 37.06
N GLY A 262 -6.71 1.13 37.50
CA GLY A 262 -7.37 0.30 38.50
C GLY A 262 -8.04 -0.87 37.79
N GLN A 263 -7.56 -2.08 38.06
CA GLN A 263 -8.05 -3.38 37.58
C GLN A 263 -7.61 -3.79 36.17
N LEU A 264 -6.39 -4.32 36.06
CA LEU A 264 -6.10 -5.51 35.25
C LEU A 264 -4.79 -6.08 35.79
N GLY A 265 -4.91 -7.14 36.58
CA GLY A 265 -3.75 -7.88 37.05
C GLY A 265 -3.08 -8.57 35.87
N SER A 266 -1.83 -8.22 35.58
CA SER A 266 -0.88 -9.18 35.01
C SER A 266 0.54 -8.64 35.07
N THR A 267 1.41 -9.57 35.44
CA THR A 267 2.83 -9.53 35.68
C THR A 267 3.62 -8.88 34.54
N TRP A 268 4.48 -7.92 34.88
CA TRP A 268 5.44 -7.32 33.96
C TRP A 268 6.61 -8.27 33.72
N ILE A 269 6.95 -8.54 32.46
CA ILE A 269 8.26 -9.10 32.10
C ILE A 269 9.12 -7.92 31.62
N ASN A 270 10.02 -7.46 32.51
CA ASN A 270 11.08 -6.53 32.16
C ASN A 270 12.11 -7.24 31.28
N LEU A 271 12.16 -6.89 29.99
CA LEU A 271 13.32 -7.16 29.14
C LEU A 271 14.18 -5.90 29.06
N ALA A 272 14.89 -5.61 30.15
CA ALA A 272 16.06 -4.73 30.09
C ALA A 272 17.26 -5.56 29.59
N PRO A 273 18.04 -5.09 28.60
CA PRO A 273 19.29 -5.75 28.24
C PRO A 273 20.30 -5.64 29.40
N PRO A 274 21.07 -6.70 29.70
CA PRO A 274 22.02 -6.67 30.80
C PRO A 274 23.14 -5.65 30.50
N ASN A 275 23.32 -4.71 31.43
CA ASN A 275 24.41 -3.76 31.41
C ASN A 275 25.76 -4.49 31.35
N ARG A 276 26.58 -4.09 30.38
CA ARG A 276 27.97 -4.50 30.21
C ARG A 276 28.77 -4.00 31.42
N ALA A 277 29.07 -4.90 32.36
CA ALA A 277 30.03 -4.63 33.42
C ALA A 277 31.41 -4.39 32.80
N LYS A 278 32.00 -3.23 33.08
CA LYS A 278 33.41 -2.94 32.80
C LYS A 278 34.25 -3.73 33.82
N LEU A 279 35.13 -4.58 33.30
CA LEU A 279 36.23 -5.19 34.06
C LEU A 279 37.38 -4.18 34.14
N THR A 280 37.76 -3.82 35.36
CA THR A 280 39.13 -3.57 35.81
C THR A 280 39.29 -4.29 37.11
#